data_AF-A0A1R4LGJ1-F1
#
_entry.id   AF-A0A1R4LGJ1-F1
#
_cell.length_a   1.000
_cell.length_b   1.000
_cell.length_c   1.000
_cell.angle_alpha   90.00
_cell.angle_beta   90.00
_cell.angle_gamma   90.00
#
_symmetry.space_group_name_H-M   'P 1'
#
loop_
_entity.id
_entity.type
_entity.pdbx_description
1 polymer ?
#
loop_
_entity_poly.entity_id
_entity_poly.type
_entity_poly.pdbx_seq_one_letter_code
_entity_poly.pdbx_strand_id
1 'polypeptide(L)' 'MANFFSTIFSYALMSLYLILPLGWIYWLWIAVKIGGFAMFAMALFPITAPFAALLGGWSFLFGIPDWAYSFFIS' A
#
# COMPACT_ATOMS: atom_id res chain seq x y z
N MET A 1 3.00 -8.83 32.29
CA MET A 1 2.66 -9.37 30.96
C MET A 1 1.85 -8.41 30.10
N ALA A 2 0.91 -7.63 30.64
CA ALA A 2 0.15 -6.61 29.88
C ALA A 2 1.04 -5.59 29.14
N ASN A 3 2.17 -5.20 29.74
CA ASN A 3 3.11 -4.21 29.17
C ASN A 3 3.85 -4.69 27.92
N PHE A 4 4.01 -6.02 27.72
CA PHE A 4 4.73 -6.54 26.56
C PHE A 4 3.88 -6.48 25.29
N PHE A 5 2.61 -6.93 25.39
CA PHE A 5 1.66 -6.87 24.29
C PHE A 5 1.33 -5.41 23.90
N SER A 6 1.20 -4.50 24.88
CA SER A 6 0.98 -3.08 24.58
C SER A 6 2.17 -2.43 23.86
N THR A 7 3.41 -2.79 24.24
CA THR A 7 4.61 -2.31 23.57
C THR A 7 4.74 -2.85 22.13
N ILE A 8 4.50 -4.14 21.90
CA ILE A 8 4.51 -4.70 20.52
C ILE A 8 3.46 -4.03 19.66
N PHE A 9 2.24 -3.90 20.18
CA PHE A 9 1.14 -3.27 19.45
C PHE A 9 1.45 -1.80 19.12
N SER A 10 2.06 -1.07 20.05
CA SER A 10 2.52 0.30 19.81
C SER A 10 3.55 0.38 18.67
N TYR A 11 4.57 -0.49 18.67
CA TYR A 11 5.55 -0.51 17.59
C TYR A 11 4.96 -0.93 16.24
N ALA A 12 4.05 -1.90 16.24
CA ALA A 12 3.35 -2.33 15.02
C ALA A 12 2.54 -1.17 14.42
N LEU A 13 1.77 -0.45 15.23
CA LEU A 13 1.05 0.73 14.77
C LEU A 13 2.00 1.82 14.24
N MET A 14 3.11 2.05 14.93
CA MET A 14 4.11 3.03 14.50
C MET A 14 4.72 2.67 13.14
N SER A 15 4.97 1.38 12.87
CA SER A 15 5.42 0.93 11.56
C SER A 15 4.35 1.11 10.48
N LEU A 16 3.08 0.90 10.82
CA LEU A 16 1.95 1.11 9.91
C LEU A 16 1.84 2.58 9.47
N TYR A 17 2.06 3.51 10.40
CA TYR A 17 2.05 4.95 10.12
C TYR A 17 3.13 5.39 9.12
N LEU A 18 4.23 4.64 9.01
CA LEU A 18 5.27 4.90 8.01
C LEU A 18 4.98 4.19 6.70
N ILE A 19 4.58 2.91 6.77
CA ILE A 19 4.46 2.06 5.58
C ILE A 19 3.25 2.40 4.72
N LEU A 20 2.15 2.86 5.32
CA LEU A 20 0.95 3.24 4.58
C LEU A 20 1.17 4.46 3.67
N PRO A 21 1.67 5.61 4.14
CA PRO A 21 1.93 6.74 3.26
C PRO A 21 3.03 6.43 2.24
N LEU A 22 4.09 5.71 2.63
CA LEU A 22 5.13 5.28 1.68
C LEU A 22 4.58 4.34 0.61
N GLY A 23 3.77 3.37 1.02
CA GLY A 23 3.09 2.44 0.13
C GLY A 23 2.15 3.15 -0.83
N TRP A 24 1.36 4.10 -0.35
CA TRP A 24 0.47 4.90 -1.18
C TRP A 24 1.22 5.71 -2.25
N ILE A 25 2.31 6.38 -1.86
CA ILE A 25 3.19 7.11 -2.79
C ILE A 25 3.81 6.15 -3.81
N TYR A 26 4.28 4.98 -3.37
CA TYR A 26 4.87 3.98 -4.26
C TYR A 26 3.86 3.42 -5.26
N TRP A 27 2.62 3.17 -4.84
CA TRP A 27 1.54 2.73 -5.73
C TRP A 27 1.24 3.77 -6.80
N LEU A 28 1.10 5.05 -6.43
CA LEU A 28 0.92 6.15 -7.38
C LEU A 28 2.07 6.24 -8.37
N TRP A 29 3.31 6.09 -7.88
CA TRP A 29 4.51 6.11 -8.73
C TRP A 29 4.52 4.98 -9.77
N ILE A 30 4.18 3.76 -9.36
CA ILE A 30 4.06 2.62 -10.28
C ILE A 30 2.90 2.79 -11.25
N ALA A 31 1.76 3.29 -10.78
CA ALA A 31 0.59 3.53 -11.62
C ALA A 31 0.94 4.49 -12.77
N VAL A 32 1.72 5.53 -12.50
CA VAL A 32 2.24 6.47 -13.51
C VAL A 32 3.24 5.79 -14.44
N LYS A 33 4.15 4.96 -13.92
CA LYS A 33 5.16 4.27 -14.74
C LYS A 33 4.56 3.23 -15.70
N ILE A 34 3.57 2.48 -15.25
CA ILE A 34 2.95 1.41 -16.04
C ILE A 34 1.82 1.96 -16.93
N GLY A 35 1.27 3.13 -16.59
CA GLY A 35 0.17 3.74 -17.35
C GLY A 35 -1.20 3.15 -17.03
N GLY A 36 -1.36 2.49 -15.87
CA GLY A 36 -2.63 1.91 -15.44
C GLY A 36 -3.59 2.96 -14.86
N PHE A 37 -4.55 3.46 -15.66
CA PHE A 37 -5.53 4.45 -15.19
C PHE A 37 -6.32 3.98 -13.95
N ALA A 38 -6.72 2.70 -13.93
CA ALA A 38 -7.45 2.13 -12.81
C ALA A 38 -6.59 2.01 -11.52
N MET A 39 -5.28 1.73 -11.63
CA MET A 39 -4.37 1.77 -10.48
C MET A 39 -4.26 3.17 -9.90
N PHE A 40 -4.19 4.18 -10.77
CA PHE A 40 -4.09 5.58 -10.36
C PHE A 40 -5.38 6.08 -9.70
N ALA A 41 -6.54 5.77 -10.29
CA ALA A 41 -7.84 6.09 -9.74
C ALA A 41 -8.02 5.48 -8.33
N MET A 42 -7.64 4.21 -8.15
CA MET A 42 -7.73 3.51 -6.86
C MET A 42 -6.99 4.27 -5.74
N ALA A 43 -5.85 4.89 -6.04
CA ALA A 43 -5.10 5.65 -5.05
C ALA A 43 -5.67 7.05 -4.78
N LEU A 44 -6.38 7.66 -5.73
CA LEU A 44 -6.97 8.99 -5.56
C LEU A 44 -8.29 8.99 -4.81
N PHE A 45 -9.10 7.94 -4.96
CA PHE A 45 -10.38 7.85 -4.28
C PHE A 45 -10.17 7.57 -2.79
N PRO A 46 -10.65 8.42 -1.86
CA PRO A 46 -10.36 8.29 -0.43
C PRO A 46 -10.79 6.95 0.19
N ILE A 47 -11.87 6.36 -0.34
CA ILE A 47 -12.38 5.07 0.12
C ILE A 47 -11.44 3.92 -0.29
N THR A 48 -10.83 4.01 -1.47
CA THR A 48 -9.94 2.97 -2.00
C THR A 48 -8.45 3.23 -1.71
N ALA A 49 -8.09 4.46 -1.31
CA ALA A 49 -6.73 4.87 -1.00
C ALA A 49 -6.04 4.01 0.09
N PRO A 50 -6.71 3.55 1.17
CA PRO A 50 -6.10 2.63 2.12
C PRO A 50 -5.71 1.28 1.51
N PHE A 51 -6.50 0.77 0.56
CA PHE A 51 -6.18 -0.47 -0.16
C PHE A 51 -5.00 -0.25 -1.09
N ALA A 52 -4.96 0.88 -1.81
CA ALA A 52 -3.80 1.27 -2.62
C ALA A 52 -2.54 1.44 -1.75
N ALA A 53 -2.66 1.97 -0.54
CA ALA A 53 -1.57 2.11 0.40
C ALA A 53 -1.01 0.76 0.85
N LEU A 54 -1.88 -0.21 1.17
CA LEU A 54 -1.48 -1.57 1.54
C LEU A 54 -0.83 -2.31 0.36
N LEU A 55 -1.46 -2.26 -0.82
CA LEU A 55 -0.94 -2.91 -2.02
C LEU A 55 0.36 -2.26 -2.50
N GLY A 56 0.49 -0.95 -2.37
CA GLY A 56 1.72 -0.22 -2.61
C GLY A 56 2.81 -0.55 -1.60
N GLY A 57 2.46 -0.69 -0.32
CA GLY A 57 3.39 -1.13 0.72
C GLY A 57 3.90 -2.56 0.45
N TRP A 58 3.01 -3.46 0.05
CA TRP A 58 3.39 -4.80 -0.40
C TRP A 58 4.29 -4.73 -1.63
N SER A 59 3.90 -3.94 -2.63
CA SER A 59 4.65 -3.83 -3.89
C SER A 59 6.03 -3.21 -3.69
N PHE A 60 6.18 -2.33 -2.69
CA PHE A 60 7.45 -1.73 -2.32
C PHE A 60 8.44 -2.75 -1.74
N LEU A 61 7.94 -3.72 -0.97
CA LEU A 61 8.76 -4.73 -0.31
C LEU A 61 9.02 -5.96 -1.19
N PHE A 62 8.02 -6.38 -1.98
CA PHE A 62 8.01 -7.68 -2.66
C PHE A 62 7.82 -7.59 -4.17
N GLY A 63 7.61 -6.39 -4.72
CA GLY A 63 7.21 -6.19 -6.11
C GLY A 63 5.70 -6.33 -6.33
N ILE A 64 5.24 -5.90 -7.50
CA ILE A 64 3.81 -5.90 -7.85
C ILE A 64 3.32 -7.34 -7.95
N PRO A 65 2.23 -7.72 -7.26
CA PRO A 65 1.69 -9.06 -7.38
C PRO A 65 1.04 -9.30 -8.75
N ASP A 66 1.22 -10.50 -9.31
CA ASP A 66 0.77 -10.84 -10.67
C ASP A 66 -0.73 -10.63 -10.88
N TRP A 67 -1.56 -10.94 -9.87
CA TRP A 67 -3.00 -10.74 -9.94
C TRP A 67 -3.39 -9.26 -10.03
N ALA A 68 -2.62 -8.36 -9.39
CA ALA A 68 -2.89 -6.93 -9.44
C ALA A 68 -2.45 -6.38 -10.80
N TYR A 69 -1.31 -6.87 -11.29
CA TYR A 69 -0.87 -6.55 -12.64
C TYR A 69 -1.93 -6.96 -13.68
N SER A 70 -2.43 -8.19 -13.64
CA SER A 70 -3.50 -8.61 -14.55
C SER A 70 -4.77 -7.77 -14.37
N PHE A 71 -5.26 -7.59 -13.15
CA PHE A 71 -6.53 -6.91 -12.92
C PHE A 71 -6.56 -5.45 -13.40
N PHE A 72 -5.46 -4.71 -13.24
CA PHE A 72 -5.44 -3.28 -13.56
C PHE A 72 -4.88 -2.92 -14.93
N ILE A 73 -4.11 -3.81 -15.55
CA ILE A 73 -3.36 -3.50 -16.77
C ILE A 73 -3.78 -4.39 -17.95
N SER A 74 -4.23 -5.64 -17.72
CA SER A 74 -4.76 -6.49 -18.81
C SER A 74 -6.14 -6.04 -19.23
#